data_AF-A0A1K1RPV6-F1
#
_entry.id   AF-A0A1K1RPV6-F1
#
_cell.length_a   1.000
_cell.length_b   1.000
_cell.length_c   1.000
_cell.angle_alpha   90.00
_cell.angle_beta   90.00
_cell.angle_gamma   90.00
#
_symmetry.space_group_name_H-M   'P 1'
#
loop_
_entity.id
_entity.type
_entity.pdbx_description
1 polymer ?
#
loop_
_entity_poly.entity_id
_entity_poly.type
_entity_poly.pdbx_seq_one_letter_code
_entity_poly.pdbx_strand_id
1 'polypeptide(L)'
;MDIAERAQALALKIRKHKDGIETEEATKNAFVMPFISTVLGYDVFNPAEVIPEFTADVGTKRGEKIDYAIVHDGQVQVLVEAKKINDPLRIEHASQLFRYFAVTNARIAILTNGQVYEFYTDLDAPNRMDAKPFLVLDFADIDDTLLPELAKLTKESFDLDSVISAAGELKYIGQLKRILAAQFKEPEDDWVKFLTTRVYEGAFTQRVREQFGPLVAKASRQFLNEQVNDRLKNALGGPDAYVSVSSGSSQPEQPQPAPSDDNAASQENERVVTTEEELEGYRIVRAIVCAEVPASRVAARDTQTYFGVLLDDNNRKPIARLWFNRSKKYLGVFDENKVETRLPISTVEDIYQHADHLRNTVARYVGRPQAAGPEPVAPSQPTGTW
;
A
#
# COMPACT_ATOMS: atom_id res chain seq x y z
N MET A 1 19.54 -7.31 9.84
CA MET A 1 18.81 -6.84 8.65
C MET A 1 17.37 -7.24 8.81
N ASP A 2 16.48 -6.30 8.52
CA ASP A 2 15.04 -6.53 8.49
C ASP A 2 14.65 -7.49 7.34
N ILE A 3 13.50 -8.15 7.44
CA ILE A 3 13.03 -9.09 6.40
C ILE A 3 12.86 -8.39 5.05
N ALA A 4 12.40 -7.14 5.06
CA ALA A 4 12.26 -6.32 3.87
C ALA A 4 13.61 -6.10 3.18
N GLU A 5 14.65 -5.75 3.94
CA GLU A 5 16.01 -5.55 3.40
C GLU A 5 16.58 -6.84 2.79
N ARG A 6 16.41 -7.98 3.50
CA ARG A 6 16.87 -9.30 3.01
C ARG A 6 16.15 -9.68 1.72
N ALA A 7 14.83 -9.47 1.66
CA ALA A 7 14.02 -9.78 0.48
C ALA A 7 14.40 -8.89 -0.72
N GLN A 8 14.57 -7.59 -0.49
CA GLN A 8 14.99 -6.63 -1.52
C GLN A 8 16.41 -6.92 -2.04
N ALA A 9 17.33 -7.35 -1.17
CA ALA A 9 18.67 -7.78 -1.58
C ALA A 9 18.61 -8.99 -2.53
N LEU A 10 17.74 -9.96 -2.24
CA LEU A 10 17.53 -11.11 -3.13
C LEU A 10 16.88 -10.70 -4.45
N ALA A 11 15.85 -9.85 -4.43
CA ALA A 11 15.21 -9.30 -5.63
C ALA A 11 16.22 -8.59 -6.55
N LEU A 12 17.10 -7.76 -5.98
CA LEU A 12 18.16 -7.08 -6.72
C LEU A 12 19.12 -8.09 -7.37
N LYS A 13 19.48 -9.15 -6.64
CA LYS A 13 20.35 -10.22 -7.15
C LYS A 13 19.70 -10.95 -8.32
N ILE A 14 18.42 -11.32 -8.20
CA ILE A 14 17.65 -11.98 -9.27
C ILE A 14 17.61 -11.09 -10.50
N ARG A 15 17.22 -9.82 -10.35
CA ARG A 15 17.15 -8.86 -11.47
C ARG A 15 18.48 -8.72 -12.21
N LYS A 16 19.60 -8.72 -11.49
CA LYS A 16 20.93 -8.55 -12.08
C LYS A 16 21.45 -9.80 -12.79
N HIS A 17 21.08 -10.99 -12.32
CA HIS A 17 21.75 -12.23 -12.72
C HIS A 17 20.86 -13.23 -13.46
N LYS A 18 19.54 -13.09 -13.44
CA LYS A 18 18.62 -14.11 -13.99
C LYS A 18 18.87 -14.46 -15.45
N ASP A 19 19.26 -13.49 -16.28
CA ASP A 19 19.44 -13.68 -17.72
C ASP A 19 20.67 -14.56 -18.04
N GLY A 20 21.61 -14.68 -17.11
CA GLY A 20 22.81 -15.53 -17.25
C GLY A 20 22.67 -16.92 -16.63
N ILE A 21 21.51 -17.30 -16.12
CA ILE A 21 21.28 -18.58 -15.43
C ILE A 21 20.52 -19.52 -16.37
N GLU A 22 21.19 -20.60 -16.78
CA GLU A 22 20.66 -21.51 -17.81
C GLU A 22 20.25 -22.89 -17.29
N THR A 23 20.52 -23.21 -16.03
CA THR A 23 20.24 -24.54 -15.46
C THR A 23 19.49 -24.46 -14.15
N GLU A 24 18.80 -25.55 -13.79
CA GLU A 24 18.15 -25.70 -12.50
C GLU A 24 19.16 -25.61 -11.35
N GLU A 25 20.31 -26.29 -11.48
CA GLU A 25 21.41 -26.20 -10.51
C GLU A 25 21.94 -24.77 -10.35
N ALA A 26 22.12 -24.04 -11.44
CA ALA A 26 22.52 -22.64 -11.37
C ALA A 26 21.44 -21.77 -10.68
N THR A 27 20.15 -22.09 -10.87
CA THR A 27 19.03 -21.43 -10.19
C THR A 27 19.05 -21.70 -8.69
N LYS A 28 19.24 -22.96 -8.29
CA LYS A 28 19.39 -23.38 -6.89
C LYS A 28 20.53 -22.62 -6.21
N ASN A 29 21.70 -22.60 -6.85
CA ASN A 29 22.89 -21.92 -6.32
C ASN A 29 22.75 -20.39 -6.27
N ALA A 30 22.25 -19.78 -7.34
CA ALA A 30 22.23 -18.33 -7.47
C ALA A 30 21.12 -17.66 -6.64
N PHE A 31 19.97 -18.33 -6.47
CA PHE A 31 18.75 -17.71 -5.93
C PHE A 31 18.11 -18.49 -4.77
N VAL A 32 17.94 -19.82 -4.89
CA VAL A 32 17.23 -20.60 -3.86
C VAL A 32 18.05 -20.74 -2.57
N MET A 33 19.35 -21.06 -2.66
CA MET A 33 20.21 -21.11 -1.48
C MET A 33 20.30 -19.76 -0.77
N PRO A 34 20.52 -18.62 -1.47
CA PRO A 34 20.43 -17.30 -0.85
C PRO A 34 19.08 -16.97 -0.22
N PHE A 35 17.97 -17.49 -0.76
CA PHE A 35 16.66 -17.36 -0.11
C PHE A 35 16.65 -18.10 1.23
N ILE A 36 17.05 -19.37 1.25
CA ILE A 36 17.13 -20.17 2.47
C ILE A 36 18.08 -19.53 3.50
N SER A 37 19.27 -19.08 3.05
CA SER A 37 20.31 -18.58 3.94
C SER A 37 20.09 -17.15 4.42
N THR A 38 19.82 -16.23 3.49
CA THR A 38 19.79 -14.79 3.80
C THR A 38 18.40 -14.34 4.18
N VAL A 39 17.37 -14.85 3.48
CA VAL A 39 15.98 -14.42 3.72
C VAL A 39 15.40 -15.19 4.91
N LEU A 40 15.40 -16.53 4.86
CA LEU A 40 14.88 -17.35 5.96
C LEU A 40 15.86 -17.49 7.13
N GLY A 41 17.16 -17.30 6.93
CA GLY A 41 18.15 -17.32 8.02
C GLY A 41 18.62 -18.72 8.44
N TYR A 42 18.39 -19.75 7.62
CA TYR A 42 18.88 -21.10 7.88
C TYR A 42 20.29 -21.32 7.34
N ASP A 43 21.13 -22.03 8.07
CA ASP A 43 22.50 -22.29 7.61
C ASP A 43 22.53 -23.42 6.56
N VAL A 44 22.68 -23.05 5.30
CA VAL A 44 22.79 -23.98 4.16
C VAL A 44 24.05 -24.85 4.18
N PHE A 45 25.04 -24.52 5.02
CA PHE A 45 26.25 -25.31 5.23
C PHE A 45 26.15 -26.25 6.43
N ASN A 46 25.09 -26.14 7.23
CA ASN A 46 24.82 -27.01 8.35
C ASN A 46 23.82 -28.11 7.95
N PRO A 47 24.24 -29.36 7.75
CA PRO A 47 23.35 -30.45 7.35
C PRO A 47 22.33 -30.83 8.43
N ALA A 48 22.47 -30.33 9.66
CA ALA A 48 21.45 -30.46 10.71
C ALA A 48 20.32 -29.40 10.58
N GLU A 49 20.50 -28.39 9.74
CA GLU A 49 19.51 -27.33 9.48
C GLU A 49 18.96 -27.39 8.05
N VAL A 50 19.82 -27.63 7.06
CA VAL A 50 19.42 -27.72 5.65
C VAL A 50 20.04 -28.97 5.05
N ILE A 51 19.19 -29.90 4.64
CA ILE A 51 19.60 -31.16 4.01
C ILE A 51 19.39 -31.02 2.50
N PRO A 52 20.45 -30.89 1.68
CA PRO A 52 20.34 -30.93 0.23
C PRO A 52 20.04 -32.35 -0.24
N GLU A 53 19.42 -32.49 -1.41
CA GLU A 53 19.12 -33.78 -2.04
C GLU A 53 18.41 -34.76 -1.06
N PHE A 54 17.47 -34.25 -0.28
CA PHE A 54 16.80 -34.98 0.78
C PHE A 54 16.05 -36.21 0.23
N THR A 55 16.24 -37.34 0.90
CA THR A 55 15.57 -38.60 0.59
C THR A 55 14.80 -39.14 1.78
N ALA A 56 13.64 -39.74 1.52
CA ALA A 56 12.79 -40.38 2.52
C ALA A 56 12.29 -41.72 1.96
N ASP A 57 11.87 -42.63 2.84
CA ASP A 57 11.39 -43.95 2.43
C ASP A 57 10.02 -43.88 1.75
N VAL A 58 10.02 -43.56 0.44
CA VAL A 58 8.82 -43.55 -0.40
C VAL A 58 8.66 -44.93 -1.05
N GLY A 59 7.73 -45.75 -0.55
CA GLY A 59 7.61 -47.18 -0.85
C GLY A 59 7.42 -47.61 -2.33
N THR A 60 7.35 -46.69 -3.30
CA THR A 60 7.05 -47.02 -4.72
C THR A 60 8.06 -46.54 -5.76
N LYS A 61 9.00 -45.62 -5.46
CA LYS A 61 10.05 -45.20 -6.40
C LYS A 61 11.38 -44.95 -5.68
N ARG A 62 12.38 -45.76 -6.04
CA ARG A 62 13.73 -45.70 -5.48
C ARG A 62 14.53 -44.61 -6.22
N GLY A 63 15.10 -43.66 -5.50
CA GLY A 63 16.09 -42.70 -6.04
C GLY A 63 15.58 -41.31 -6.43
N GLU A 64 14.32 -40.97 -6.17
CA GLU A 64 13.86 -39.57 -6.26
C GLU A 64 14.27 -38.82 -4.99
N LYS A 65 14.60 -37.55 -5.14
CA LYS A 65 15.07 -36.67 -4.07
C LYS A 65 14.30 -35.36 -4.13
N ILE A 66 14.18 -34.69 -2.99
CA ILE A 66 13.76 -33.28 -2.91
C ILE A 66 15.02 -32.42 -2.84
N ASP A 67 15.01 -31.26 -3.48
CA ASP A 67 16.21 -30.41 -3.58
C ASP A 67 16.74 -29.98 -2.22
N TYR A 68 15.87 -29.50 -1.32
CA TYR A 68 16.24 -29.17 0.05
C TYR A 68 15.15 -29.55 1.05
N ALA A 69 15.56 -30.01 2.23
CA ALA A 69 14.71 -30.08 3.42
C ALA A 69 15.26 -29.16 4.50
N ILE A 70 14.40 -28.33 5.09
CA ILE A 70 14.75 -27.46 6.21
C ILE A 70 14.31 -28.14 7.50
N VAL A 71 15.27 -28.27 8.41
CA VAL A 71 15.12 -28.87 9.73
C VAL A 71 14.99 -27.76 10.76
N HIS A 72 13.94 -27.83 11.56
CA HIS A 72 13.71 -26.97 12.71
C HIS A 72 13.43 -27.84 13.93
N ASP A 73 14.10 -27.56 15.05
CA ASP A 73 14.04 -28.38 16.28
C ASP A 73 14.26 -29.88 16.06
N GLY A 74 15.20 -30.23 15.16
CA GLY A 74 15.57 -31.61 14.86
C GLY A 74 14.55 -32.38 13.99
N GLN A 75 13.51 -31.71 13.50
CA GLN A 75 12.52 -32.30 12.60
C GLN A 75 12.49 -31.58 11.24
N VAL A 76 12.30 -32.34 10.17
CA VAL A 76 12.06 -31.75 8.84
C VAL A 76 10.69 -31.08 8.86
N GLN A 77 10.66 -29.76 8.73
CA GLN A 77 9.43 -28.95 8.74
C GLN A 77 9.06 -28.41 7.36
N VAL A 78 10.06 -28.12 6.52
CA VAL A 78 9.85 -27.53 5.19
C VAL A 78 10.55 -28.36 4.12
N LEU A 79 9.85 -28.65 3.03
CA LEU A 79 10.40 -29.24 1.82
C LEU A 79 10.50 -28.17 0.73
N VAL A 80 11.60 -28.13 -0.01
CA VAL A 80 11.82 -27.16 -1.08
C VAL A 80 12.17 -27.89 -2.36
N GLU A 81 11.39 -27.63 -3.40
CA GLU A 81 11.58 -28.14 -4.75
C GLU A 81 11.83 -26.95 -5.69
N ALA A 82 12.95 -26.98 -6.41
CA ALA A 82 13.33 -25.94 -7.33
C ALA A 82 13.05 -26.36 -8.78
N LYS A 83 12.89 -25.34 -9.62
CA LYS A 83 12.84 -25.42 -11.08
C LYS A 83 13.83 -24.42 -11.65
N LYS A 84 14.13 -24.56 -12.93
CA LYS A 84 14.99 -23.62 -13.64
C LYS A 84 14.35 -22.23 -13.66
N ILE A 85 15.16 -21.19 -13.51
CA ILE A 85 14.73 -19.80 -13.66
C ILE A 85 14.03 -19.61 -15.03
N ASN A 86 12.96 -18.83 -15.05
CA ASN A 86 12.06 -18.61 -16.19
C ASN A 86 11.13 -19.78 -16.56
N ASP A 87 11.32 -20.99 -16.00
CA ASP A 87 10.31 -22.03 -16.16
C ASP A 87 9.08 -21.69 -15.31
N PRO A 88 7.85 -21.84 -15.86
CA PRO A 88 6.64 -21.61 -15.10
C PRO A 88 6.49 -22.68 -14.02
N LEU A 89 6.06 -22.28 -12.83
CA LEU A 89 5.73 -23.20 -11.76
C LEU A 89 4.45 -23.95 -12.11
N ARG A 90 4.53 -25.28 -12.14
CA ARG A 90 3.41 -26.17 -12.39
C ARG A 90 3.38 -27.23 -11.31
N ILE A 91 2.32 -27.21 -10.50
CA ILE A 91 2.14 -28.16 -9.40
C ILE A 91 2.10 -29.62 -9.88
N GLU A 92 1.62 -29.86 -11.11
CA GLU A 92 1.62 -31.16 -11.78
C GLU A 92 3.04 -31.73 -11.94
N HIS A 93 4.03 -30.85 -12.07
CA HIS A 93 5.44 -31.22 -12.20
C HIS A 93 6.12 -31.35 -10.83
N ALA A 94 5.41 -31.05 -9.74
CA ALA A 94 5.89 -31.17 -8.36
C ALA A 94 5.41 -32.47 -7.68
N SER A 95 5.23 -33.55 -8.45
CA SER A 95 4.81 -34.86 -7.95
C SER A 95 5.72 -35.43 -6.84
N GLN A 96 6.95 -34.95 -6.75
CA GLN A 96 7.89 -35.29 -5.68
C GLN A 96 7.46 -34.67 -4.34
N LEU A 97 7.11 -33.38 -4.32
CA LEU A 97 6.61 -32.71 -3.11
C LEU A 97 5.43 -33.46 -2.51
N PHE A 98 4.40 -33.80 -3.29
CA PHE A 98 3.23 -34.52 -2.77
C PHE A 98 3.58 -35.84 -2.06
N ARG A 99 4.53 -36.60 -2.62
CA ARG A 99 4.87 -37.92 -2.07
C ARG A 99 5.74 -37.81 -0.85
N TYR A 100 6.67 -36.87 -0.84
CA TYR A 100 7.54 -36.61 0.31
C TYR A 100 6.75 -35.98 1.47
N PHE A 101 5.83 -35.06 1.17
CA PHE A 101 4.95 -34.46 2.16
C PHE A 101 4.13 -35.53 2.90
N ALA A 102 3.67 -36.57 2.20
CA ALA A 102 2.86 -37.64 2.80
C ALA A 102 3.63 -38.62 3.71
N VAL A 103 4.97 -38.63 3.65
CA VAL A 103 5.81 -39.61 4.37
C VAL A 103 6.84 -38.95 5.31
N THR A 104 6.77 -37.63 5.48
CA THR A 104 7.65 -36.85 6.35
C THR A 104 6.84 -36.07 7.37
N ASN A 105 7.50 -35.51 8.38
CA ASN A 105 6.89 -34.58 9.32
C ASN A 105 6.76 -33.15 8.76
N ALA A 106 7.08 -32.95 7.47
CA ALA A 106 6.99 -31.65 6.85
C ALA A 106 5.53 -31.20 6.79
N ARG A 107 5.30 -29.96 7.20
CA ARG A 107 3.98 -29.32 7.19
C ARG A 107 3.93 -28.14 6.23
N ILE A 108 5.07 -27.80 5.64
CA ILE A 108 5.22 -26.74 4.64
C ILE A 108 6.00 -27.30 3.45
N ALA A 109 5.56 -26.95 2.25
CA ALA A 109 6.29 -27.21 1.01
C ALA A 109 6.45 -25.93 0.21
N ILE A 110 7.59 -25.78 -0.45
CA ILE A 110 7.94 -24.64 -1.28
C ILE A 110 8.24 -25.15 -2.68
N LEU A 111 7.52 -24.65 -3.68
CA LEU A 111 7.85 -24.82 -5.09
C LEU A 111 8.37 -23.48 -5.62
N THR A 112 9.56 -23.47 -6.22
CA THR A 112 10.19 -22.22 -6.65
C THR A 112 10.99 -22.34 -7.94
N ASN A 113 11.13 -21.25 -8.69
CA ASN A 113 12.07 -21.12 -9.80
C ASN A 113 13.16 -20.08 -9.49
N GLY A 114 13.35 -19.75 -8.21
CA GLY A 114 14.28 -18.73 -7.74
C GLY A 114 13.74 -17.31 -7.77
N GLN A 115 12.75 -16.99 -8.61
CA GLN A 115 12.07 -15.68 -8.62
C GLN A 115 10.71 -15.73 -7.92
N VAL A 116 9.90 -16.74 -8.24
CA VAL A 116 8.59 -16.97 -7.63
C VAL A 116 8.69 -18.10 -6.62
N TYR A 117 8.09 -17.93 -5.45
CA TYR A 117 8.03 -18.92 -4.38
C TYR A 117 6.57 -19.17 -4.01
N GLU A 118 6.10 -20.39 -4.22
CA GLU A 118 4.76 -20.85 -3.86
C GLU A 118 4.85 -21.73 -2.61
N PHE A 119 4.16 -21.33 -1.55
CA PHE A 119 4.16 -22.03 -0.27
C PHE A 119 2.85 -22.80 -0.09
N TYR A 120 2.99 -24.06 0.26
CA TYR A 120 1.93 -25.03 0.42
C TYR A 120 1.93 -25.58 1.84
N THR A 121 0.77 -26.04 2.28
CA THR A 121 0.56 -26.67 3.58
C THR A 121 -0.45 -27.81 3.42
N ASP A 122 -0.95 -28.37 4.51
CA ASP A 122 -1.88 -29.51 4.55
C ASP A 122 -3.16 -29.20 5.36
N LEU A 123 -3.71 -28.01 5.13
CA LEU A 123 -4.92 -27.55 5.81
C LEU A 123 -6.17 -28.33 5.40
N ASP A 124 -6.22 -28.84 4.15
CA ASP A 124 -7.38 -29.59 3.66
C ASP A 124 -7.43 -31.01 4.24
N ALA A 125 -6.28 -31.66 4.40
CA ALA A 125 -6.17 -32.98 4.99
C ALA A 125 -4.77 -33.20 5.60
N PRO A 126 -4.66 -33.75 6.82
CA PRO A 126 -3.38 -33.98 7.47
C PRO A 126 -2.43 -34.81 6.61
N ASN A 127 -1.16 -34.39 6.54
CA ASN A 127 -0.09 -35.03 5.76
C ASN A 127 -0.41 -35.12 4.25
N ARG A 128 -1.28 -34.25 3.74
CA ARG A 128 -1.57 -34.15 2.32
C ARG A 128 -1.46 -32.70 1.88
N MET A 129 -0.44 -32.42 1.09
CA MET A 129 -0.22 -31.11 0.52
C MET A 129 -1.46 -30.61 -0.24
N ASP A 130 -1.88 -29.40 0.09
CA ASP A 130 -2.98 -28.67 -0.54
C ASP A 130 -2.69 -28.43 -2.03
N ALA A 131 -3.74 -28.40 -2.84
CA ALA A 131 -3.61 -28.18 -4.29
C ALA A 131 -3.31 -26.71 -4.66
N LYS A 132 -3.47 -25.77 -3.72
CA LYS A 132 -3.27 -24.34 -3.95
C LYS A 132 -2.31 -23.79 -2.90
N PRO A 133 -1.37 -22.91 -3.28
CA PRO A 133 -0.51 -22.28 -2.30
C PRO A 133 -1.30 -21.31 -1.42
N PHE A 134 -0.89 -21.19 -0.16
CA PHE A 134 -1.45 -20.20 0.76
C PHE A 134 -0.71 -18.86 0.65
N LEU A 135 0.56 -18.87 0.24
CA LEU A 135 1.39 -17.69 0.04
C LEU A 135 2.12 -17.83 -1.30
N VAL A 136 2.14 -16.74 -2.09
CA VAL A 136 2.91 -16.63 -3.33
C VAL A 136 3.72 -15.35 -3.27
N LEU A 137 5.04 -15.46 -3.32
CA LEU A 137 5.97 -14.33 -3.33
C LEU A 137 6.65 -14.25 -4.69
N ASP A 138 6.53 -13.12 -5.37
CA ASP A 138 7.27 -12.81 -6.60
C ASP A 138 8.34 -11.77 -6.30
N PHE A 139 9.62 -12.15 -6.40
CA PHE A 139 10.73 -11.23 -6.18
C PHE A 139 10.93 -10.21 -7.32
N ALA A 140 10.21 -10.34 -8.45
CA ALA A 140 10.15 -9.27 -9.45
C ALA A 140 9.20 -8.14 -9.06
N ASP A 141 8.20 -8.42 -8.22
CA ASP A 141 7.17 -7.48 -7.76
C ASP A 141 6.73 -7.87 -6.34
N ILE A 142 7.55 -7.52 -5.35
CA ILE A 142 7.31 -7.89 -3.95
C ILE A 142 6.10 -7.11 -3.44
N ASP A 143 5.05 -7.84 -3.05
CA ASP A 143 3.96 -7.29 -2.25
C ASP A 143 4.41 -7.17 -0.79
N ASP A 144 4.70 -5.94 -0.35
CA ASP A 144 5.15 -5.65 1.02
C ASP A 144 4.17 -6.15 2.09
N THR A 145 2.88 -6.32 1.76
CA THR A 145 1.88 -6.85 2.70
C THR A 145 2.11 -8.32 3.05
N LEU A 146 2.93 -9.04 2.27
CA LEU A 146 3.28 -10.44 2.50
C LEU A 146 4.57 -10.62 3.31
N LEU A 147 5.36 -9.56 3.50
CA LEU A 147 6.62 -9.63 4.25
C LEU A 147 6.44 -10.05 5.72
N PRO A 148 5.39 -9.63 6.45
CA PRO A 148 5.14 -10.15 7.79
C PRO A 148 4.90 -11.67 7.82
N GLU A 149 4.28 -12.21 6.78
CA GLU A 149 4.00 -13.64 6.66
C GLU A 149 5.26 -14.43 6.31
N LEU A 150 6.12 -13.86 5.45
CA LEU A 150 7.45 -14.38 5.20
C LEU A 150 8.33 -14.38 6.46
N ALA A 151 8.21 -13.36 7.31
CA ALA A 151 8.98 -13.25 8.54
C ALA A 151 8.70 -14.44 9.50
N LYS A 152 7.46 -14.93 9.55
CA LYS A 152 7.08 -16.13 10.34
C LYS A 152 7.77 -17.41 9.87
N LEU A 153 8.28 -17.44 8.65
CA LEU A 153 9.01 -18.59 8.10
C LEU A 153 10.52 -18.54 8.38
N THR A 154 11.02 -17.43 8.96
CA THR A 154 12.44 -17.29 9.29
C THR A 154 12.81 -18.13 10.50
N LYS A 155 14.04 -18.64 10.53
CA LYS A 155 14.57 -19.47 11.62
C LYS A 155 14.31 -18.88 13.01
N GLU A 156 14.48 -17.57 13.17
CA GLU A 156 14.35 -16.88 14.46
C GLU A 156 12.89 -16.77 14.95
N SER A 157 11.91 -16.77 14.04
CA SER A 157 10.49 -16.56 14.35
C SER A 157 9.62 -17.77 13.99
N PHE A 158 10.22 -18.89 13.58
CA PHE A 158 9.50 -20.04 13.09
C PHE A 158 8.70 -20.67 14.22
N ASP A 159 7.38 -20.64 14.06
CA ASP A 159 6.42 -21.34 14.91
C ASP A 159 5.41 -22.01 13.98
N LEU A 160 5.40 -23.33 13.98
CA LEU A 160 4.61 -24.10 13.04
C LEU A 160 3.12 -23.78 13.17
N ASP A 161 2.59 -23.74 14.39
CA ASP A 161 1.16 -23.51 14.62
C ASP A 161 0.72 -22.11 14.14
N SER A 162 1.53 -21.09 14.39
CA SER A 162 1.36 -19.73 13.90
C SER A 162 1.38 -19.66 12.37
N VAL A 163 2.33 -20.34 11.73
CA VAL A 163 2.41 -20.41 10.26
C VAL A 163 1.19 -21.11 9.67
N ILE A 164 0.76 -22.23 10.25
CA ILE A 164 -0.44 -22.96 9.79
C ILE A 164 -1.71 -22.13 9.98
N SER A 165 -1.83 -21.42 11.10
CA SER A 165 -2.96 -20.51 11.35
C SER A 165 -2.99 -19.37 10.32
N ALA A 166 -1.85 -18.74 10.07
CA ALA A 166 -1.73 -17.68 9.08
C ALA A 166 -2.00 -18.19 7.65
N ALA A 167 -1.53 -19.39 7.32
CA ALA A 167 -1.81 -20.05 6.05
C ALA A 167 -3.32 -20.27 5.86
N GLY A 168 -4.04 -20.63 6.92
CA GLY A 168 -5.51 -20.75 6.90
C GLY A 168 -6.18 -19.45 6.48
N GLU A 169 -5.82 -18.35 7.13
CA GLU A 169 -6.37 -17.03 6.82
C GLU A 169 -6.00 -16.58 5.39
N LEU A 170 -4.72 -16.67 5.01
CA LEU A 170 -4.24 -16.28 3.68
C LEU A 170 -4.89 -17.09 2.56
N LYS A 171 -5.07 -18.39 2.75
CA LYS A 171 -5.77 -19.27 1.80
C LYS A 171 -7.19 -18.75 1.52
N TYR A 172 -7.96 -18.45 2.56
CA TYR A 172 -9.32 -17.96 2.39
C TYR A 172 -9.36 -16.53 1.85
N ILE A 173 -8.51 -15.62 2.32
CA ILE A 173 -8.40 -14.25 1.77
C ILE A 173 -8.08 -14.29 0.28
N GLY A 174 -7.10 -15.11 -0.13
CA GLY A 174 -6.73 -15.26 -1.54
C GLY A 174 -7.86 -15.84 -2.40
N GLN A 175 -8.61 -16.82 -1.88
CA GLN A 175 -9.80 -17.35 -2.56
C GLN A 175 -10.90 -16.30 -2.69
N LEU A 176 -11.18 -15.55 -1.62
CA LEU A 176 -12.17 -14.46 -1.62
C LEU A 176 -11.78 -13.35 -2.59
N LYS A 177 -10.51 -12.91 -2.60
CA LYS A 177 -10.00 -11.92 -3.57
C LYS A 177 -10.23 -12.38 -5.01
N ARG A 178 -10.00 -13.66 -5.32
CA ARG A 178 -10.22 -14.22 -6.67
C ARG A 178 -11.70 -14.21 -7.06
N ILE A 179 -12.59 -14.58 -6.14
CA ILE A 179 -14.04 -14.53 -6.36
C ILE A 179 -14.48 -13.08 -6.57
N LEU A 180 -14.05 -12.15 -5.72
CA LEU A 180 -14.36 -10.72 -5.88
C LEU A 180 -13.88 -10.15 -7.22
N ALA A 181 -12.65 -10.49 -7.63
CA ALA A 181 -12.13 -10.08 -8.93
C ALA A 181 -12.97 -10.63 -10.09
N ALA A 182 -13.45 -11.88 -10.00
CA ALA A 182 -14.35 -12.45 -10.98
C ALA A 182 -15.70 -11.69 -11.01
N GLN A 183 -16.30 -11.44 -9.84
CA GLN A 183 -17.55 -10.66 -9.74
C GLN A 183 -17.42 -9.25 -10.31
N PHE A 184 -16.27 -8.59 -10.17
CA PHE A 184 -16.04 -7.25 -10.72
C PHE A 184 -15.83 -7.26 -12.25
N LYS A 185 -15.30 -8.36 -12.80
CA LYS A 185 -15.12 -8.53 -14.25
C LYS A 185 -16.44 -8.89 -14.93
N GLU A 186 -17.12 -9.89 -14.40
CA GLU A 186 -18.36 -10.47 -14.90
C GLU A 186 -19.25 -10.87 -13.69
N PRO A 187 -20.13 -9.97 -13.22
CA PRO A 187 -21.04 -10.21 -12.12
C PRO A 187 -21.93 -11.44 -12.33
N GLU A 188 -21.97 -12.34 -11.36
CA GLU A 188 -22.93 -13.45 -11.34
C GLU A 188 -24.31 -12.98 -10.85
N ASP A 189 -25.36 -13.74 -11.20
CA ASP A 189 -26.75 -13.39 -10.88
C ASP A 189 -26.98 -13.14 -9.38
N ASP A 190 -26.33 -13.92 -8.52
CA ASP A 190 -26.44 -13.77 -7.06
C ASP A 190 -25.80 -12.46 -6.56
N TRP A 191 -24.68 -12.04 -7.17
CA TRP A 191 -24.04 -10.76 -6.86
C TRP A 191 -24.88 -9.57 -7.33
N VAL A 192 -25.44 -9.67 -8.55
CA VAL A 192 -26.37 -8.67 -9.09
C VAL A 192 -27.60 -8.56 -8.20
N LYS A 193 -28.18 -9.68 -7.79
CA LYS A 193 -29.33 -9.72 -6.88
C LYS A 193 -29.02 -9.10 -5.52
N PHE A 194 -27.87 -9.45 -4.94
CA PHE A 194 -27.42 -8.93 -3.65
C PHE A 194 -27.36 -7.39 -3.66
N LEU A 195 -26.77 -6.79 -4.69
CA LEU A 195 -26.67 -5.33 -4.78
C LEU A 195 -28.02 -4.68 -5.14
N THR A 196 -28.75 -5.26 -6.08
CA THR A 196 -30.01 -4.69 -6.58
C THR A 196 -31.07 -4.59 -5.47
N THR A 197 -31.21 -5.63 -4.66
CA THR A 197 -32.24 -5.68 -3.58
C THR A 197 -32.01 -4.66 -2.46
N ARG A 198 -30.86 -3.98 -2.42
CA ARG A 198 -30.58 -2.89 -1.46
C ARG A 198 -30.91 -1.50 -1.97
N VAL A 199 -31.14 -1.36 -3.28
CA VAL A 199 -31.39 -0.07 -3.94
C VAL A 199 -32.69 -0.05 -4.74
N TYR A 200 -33.34 -1.19 -4.90
CA TYR A 200 -34.58 -1.36 -5.63
C TYR A 200 -35.61 -2.08 -4.75
N GLU A 201 -36.76 -1.44 -4.53
CA GLU A 201 -37.82 -1.91 -3.63
C GLU A 201 -38.74 -2.98 -4.26
N GLY A 202 -38.57 -3.30 -5.54
CA GLY A 202 -39.39 -4.28 -6.25
C GLY A 202 -38.81 -5.70 -6.24
N ALA A 203 -39.61 -6.66 -6.72
CA ALA A 203 -39.17 -8.05 -6.85
C ALA A 203 -38.02 -8.18 -7.87
N PHE A 204 -37.04 -9.02 -7.54
CA PHE A 204 -35.93 -9.33 -8.45
C PHE A 204 -36.39 -10.29 -9.56
N THR A 205 -36.93 -9.74 -10.64
CA THR A 205 -37.38 -10.48 -11.83
C THR A 205 -36.29 -10.57 -12.90
N GLN A 206 -36.47 -11.42 -13.92
CA GLN A 206 -35.54 -11.51 -15.05
C GLN A 206 -35.31 -10.16 -15.75
N ARG A 207 -36.37 -9.36 -15.90
CA ARG A 207 -36.27 -8.01 -16.48
C ARG A 207 -35.43 -7.06 -15.62
N VAL A 208 -35.61 -7.13 -14.30
CA VAL A 208 -34.80 -6.35 -13.34
C VAL A 208 -33.34 -6.82 -13.39
N ARG A 209 -33.09 -8.13 -13.45
CA ARG A 209 -31.74 -8.70 -13.61
C ARG A 209 -31.06 -8.20 -14.89
N GLU A 210 -31.74 -8.25 -16.03
CA GLU A 210 -31.21 -7.79 -17.32
C GLU A 210 -30.94 -6.28 -17.33
N GLN A 211 -31.75 -5.50 -16.62
CA GLN A 211 -31.55 -4.07 -16.45
C GLN A 211 -30.36 -3.75 -15.51
N PHE A 212 -30.27 -4.44 -14.37
CA PHE A 212 -29.29 -4.14 -13.33
C PHE A 212 -27.93 -4.80 -13.53
N GLY A 213 -27.83 -5.92 -14.26
CA GLY A 213 -26.55 -6.58 -14.54
C GLY A 213 -25.50 -5.64 -15.14
N PRO A 214 -25.81 -4.92 -16.25
CA PRO A 214 -24.91 -3.93 -16.82
C PRO A 214 -24.59 -2.77 -15.86
N LEU A 215 -25.56 -2.35 -15.03
CA LEU A 215 -25.38 -1.28 -14.06
C LEU A 215 -24.42 -1.68 -12.93
N VAL A 216 -24.56 -2.90 -12.39
CA VAL A 216 -23.67 -3.47 -11.37
C VAL A 216 -22.24 -3.61 -11.91
N ALA A 217 -22.10 -4.10 -13.14
CA ALA A 217 -20.80 -4.22 -13.79
C ALA A 217 -20.14 -2.85 -14.04
N LYS A 218 -20.94 -1.84 -14.40
CA LYS A 218 -20.47 -0.46 -14.58
C LYS A 218 -20.06 0.17 -13.25
N ALA A 219 -20.91 0.07 -12.23
CA ALA A 219 -20.66 0.61 -10.90
C ALA A 219 -19.41 0.00 -10.25
N SER A 220 -19.23 -1.33 -10.37
CA SER A 220 -18.06 -2.04 -9.83
C SER A 220 -16.75 -1.54 -10.47
N ARG A 221 -16.74 -1.35 -11.80
CA ARG A 221 -15.58 -0.81 -12.51
C ARG A 221 -15.29 0.65 -12.14
N GLN A 222 -16.32 1.49 -12.06
CA GLN A 222 -16.16 2.90 -11.67
C GLN A 222 -15.60 3.01 -10.25
N PHE A 223 -16.18 2.27 -9.29
CA PHE A 223 -15.71 2.25 -7.91
C PHE A 223 -14.24 1.82 -7.80
N LEU A 224 -13.82 0.74 -8.48
CA LEU A 224 -12.41 0.33 -8.48
C LEU A 224 -11.48 1.39 -9.06
N ASN A 225 -11.87 1.99 -10.18
CA ASN A 225 -11.06 3.04 -10.81
C ASN A 225 -10.95 4.27 -9.91
N GLU A 226 -12.04 4.65 -9.23
CA GLU A 226 -12.03 5.71 -8.23
C GLU A 226 -11.09 5.35 -7.08
N GLN A 227 -11.17 4.15 -6.51
CA GLN A 227 -10.26 3.72 -5.44
C GLN A 227 -8.78 3.70 -5.86
N VAL A 228 -8.48 3.28 -7.10
CA VAL A 228 -7.12 3.29 -7.64
C VAL A 228 -6.66 4.72 -7.88
N ASN A 229 -7.51 5.58 -8.45
CA ASN A 229 -7.19 6.99 -8.69
C ASN A 229 -7.01 7.75 -7.38
N ASP A 230 -7.80 7.45 -6.36
CA ASP A 230 -7.67 8.05 -5.03
C ASP A 230 -6.36 7.60 -4.40
N ARG A 231 -6.00 6.31 -4.47
CA ARG A 231 -4.69 5.82 -4.02
C ARG A 231 -3.52 6.43 -4.80
N LEU A 232 -3.63 6.57 -6.12
CA LEU A 232 -2.59 7.16 -6.98
C LEU A 232 -2.42 8.65 -6.70
N LYS A 233 -3.52 9.41 -6.56
CA LYS A 233 -3.48 10.82 -6.14
C LYS A 233 -2.84 10.97 -4.77
N ASN A 234 -3.15 10.06 -3.85
CA ASN A 234 -2.59 10.03 -2.51
C ASN A 234 -1.11 9.57 -2.48
N ALA A 235 -0.65 8.80 -3.47
CA ALA A 235 0.72 8.27 -3.55
C ALA A 235 1.68 9.13 -4.41
N LEU A 236 1.19 9.85 -5.42
CA LEU A 236 2.02 10.60 -6.38
C LEU A 236 2.25 12.07 -6.01
N GLY A 237 1.45 12.68 -5.12
CA GLY A 237 1.58 14.10 -4.80
C GLY A 237 1.22 15.00 -5.99
N GLY A 238 -0.04 15.45 -6.02
CA GLY A 238 -0.43 16.69 -6.71
C GLY A 238 -0.88 16.57 -8.19
N PRO A 239 -1.76 17.48 -8.64
CA PRO A 239 -2.47 17.41 -9.91
C PRO A 239 -1.65 18.04 -11.04
N ASP A 240 -0.80 17.26 -11.72
CA ASP A 240 -0.27 17.68 -13.04
C ASP A 240 0.19 16.50 -13.90
N ALA A 241 -0.76 15.64 -14.27
CA ALA A 241 -0.62 14.77 -15.44
C ALA A 241 -1.83 14.97 -16.35
N TYR A 242 -1.77 16.02 -17.16
CA TYR A 242 -2.78 16.31 -18.18
C TYR A 242 -2.82 15.23 -19.26
N VAL A 243 -4.01 14.64 -19.39
CA VAL A 243 -4.79 14.43 -20.62
C VAL A 243 -4.00 14.38 -21.94
N SER A 244 -4.07 13.23 -22.61
CA SER A 244 -4.15 13.17 -24.08
C SER A 244 -4.67 11.81 -24.52
N VAL A 245 -5.98 11.73 -24.83
CA VAL A 245 -6.53 11.23 -26.13
C VAL A 245 -8.03 11.59 -26.14
N SER A 246 -8.42 12.55 -26.98
CA SER A 246 -9.56 12.43 -27.92
C SER A 246 -9.90 13.79 -28.54
N SER A 247 -9.50 13.91 -29.81
CA SER A 247 -10.22 14.50 -30.95
C SER A 247 -11.18 15.67 -30.70
N GLY A 248 -10.76 16.85 -31.16
CA GLY A 248 -11.62 18.02 -31.29
C GLY A 248 -12.66 17.90 -32.41
N SER A 249 -13.80 18.53 -32.17
CA SER A 249 -14.60 19.18 -33.22
C SER A 249 -15.08 20.54 -32.66
N SER A 250 -14.73 21.58 -33.40
CA SER A 250 -15.07 23.00 -33.28
C SER A 250 -16.61 23.19 -33.31
N GLN A 251 -17.27 24.14 -32.62
CA GLN A 251 -17.27 25.62 -32.75
C GLN A 251 -18.48 26.18 -31.92
N PRO A 252 -18.78 27.51 -31.80
CA PRO A 252 -18.13 28.57 -31.02
C PRO A 252 -19.07 29.31 -30.00
N GLU A 253 -18.49 30.30 -29.32
CA GLU A 253 -18.89 31.12 -28.16
C GLU A 253 -20.16 32.03 -28.16
N GLN A 254 -20.73 32.17 -26.94
CA GLN A 254 -21.25 33.36 -26.21
C GLN A 254 -22.55 34.12 -26.62
N PRO A 255 -23.21 34.92 -25.71
CA PRO A 255 -22.79 35.40 -24.37
C PRO A 255 -23.82 35.31 -23.21
N GLN A 256 -23.32 35.58 -21.99
CA GLN A 256 -24.02 35.83 -20.70
C GLN A 256 -25.06 36.97 -20.74
N PRO A 257 -25.99 37.01 -19.75
CA PRO A 257 -25.82 37.95 -18.64
C PRO A 257 -26.13 37.35 -17.24
N ALA A 258 -25.47 37.89 -16.21
CA ALA A 258 -25.75 37.71 -14.77
C ALA A 258 -26.71 38.82 -14.27
N PRO A 259 -27.07 38.94 -12.96
CA PRO A 259 -27.05 38.00 -11.83
C PRO A 259 -28.43 37.90 -11.12
N SER A 260 -28.59 36.97 -10.18
CA SER A 260 -29.51 37.17 -9.04
C SER A 260 -29.04 36.40 -7.81
N ASP A 261 -28.81 37.15 -6.74
CA ASP A 261 -28.89 36.69 -5.36
C ASP A 261 -30.28 36.09 -5.11
N ASP A 262 -30.39 34.96 -4.42
CA ASP A 262 -30.66 35.00 -2.98
C ASP A 262 -30.62 33.61 -2.33
N ASN A 263 -30.39 33.67 -1.02
CA ASN A 263 -30.23 32.60 -0.06
C ASN A 263 -31.40 31.61 0.03
N ALA A 264 -31.08 30.33 0.27
CA ALA A 264 -31.87 29.50 1.18
C ALA A 264 -30.95 28.45 1.82
N ALA A 265 -30.68 28.67 3.10
CA ALA A 265 -30.09 27.71 4.00
C ALA A 265 -31.04 26.52 4.22
N SER A 266 -30.51 25.30 4.19
CA SER A 266 -31.07 24.18 4.94
C SER A 266 -30.08 23.80 6.04
N GLN A 267 -30.44 24.21 7.27
CA GLN A 267 -29.88 23.68 8.49
C GLN A 267 -30.28 22.21 8.61
N GLU A 268 -29.31 21.31 8.71
CA GLU A 268 -29.48 20.02 9.36
C GLU A 268 -28.29 19.74 10.28
N ASN A 269 -28.59 19.74 11.58
CA ASN A 269 -27.87 19.16 12.72
C ASN A 269 -26.33 19.16 12.73
N GLU A 270 -25.84 20.11 13.54
CA GLU A 270 -24.51 20.25 14.12
C GLU A 270 -23.98 18.94 14.74
N ARG A 271 -23.11 18.25 14.00
CA ARG A 271 -21.99 17.54 14.60
C ARG A 271 -20.72 18.16 14.03
N VAL A 272 -19.76 18.44 14.91
CA VAL A 272 -18.40 18.81 14.49
C VAL A 272 -17.84 17.57 13.80
N VAL A 273 -17.90 17.55 12.47
CA VAL A 273 -17.36 16.47 11.63
C VAL A 273 -16.05 16.99 11.07
N THR A 274 -14.94 16.54 11.64
CA THR A 274 -13.62 16.81 11.08
C THR A 274 -13.53 16.17 9.70
N THR A 275 -13.40 17.00 8.68
CA THR A 275 -13.28 16.54 7.30
C THR A 275 -11.84 16.11 6.99
N GLU A 276 -11.66 15.20 6.02
CA GLU A 276 -10.33 14.79 5.54
C GLU A 276 -9.52 16.01 5.06
N GLU A 277 -10.19 16.99 4.47
CA GLU A 277 -9.62 18.24 3.97
C GLU A 277 -9.09 19.15 5.11
N GLU A 278 -9.80 19.28 6.22
CA GLU A 278 -9.32 19.99 7.41
C GLU A 278 -8.11 19.29 8.04
N LEU A 279 -8.12 17.95 8.05
CA LEU A 279 -7.02 17.15 8.54
C LEU A 279 -5.78 17.27 7.65
N GLU A 280 -5.95 17.35 6.34
CA GLU A 280 -4.89 17.62 5.37
C GLU A 280 -4.30 19.03 5.56
N GLY A 281 -5.16 20.05 5.69
CA GLY A 281 -4.70 21.41 5.96
C GLY A 281 -3.95 21.52 7.30
N TYR A 282 -4.40 20.79 8.32
CA TYR A 282 -3.68 20.68 9.58
C TYR A 282 -2.31 20.03 9.41
N ARG A 283 -2.20 18.93 8.65
CA ARG A 283 -0.91 18.26 8.37
C ARG A 283 0.05 19.20 7.65
N ILE A 284 -0.43 20.01 6.70
CA ILE A 284 0.38 21.00 5.99
C ILE A 284 0.86 22.11 6.94
N VAL A 285 -0.05 22.74 7.70
CA VAL A 285 0.33 23.76 8.70
C VAL A 285 1.33 23.19 9.70
N ARG A 286 1.10 21.97 10.20
CA ARG A 286 1.98 21.27 11.12
C ARG A 286 3.36 21.02 10.50
N ALA A 287 3.43 20.51 9.27
CA ALA A 287 4.69 20.27 8.57
C ALA A 287 5.50 21.57 8.37
N ILE A 288 4.84 22.67 8.02
CA ILE A 288 5.47 23.98 7.82
C ILE A 288 6.12 24.49 9.12
N VAL A 289 5.42 24.39 10.25
CA VAL A 289 5.90 24.93 11.53
C VAL A 289 6.80 23.96 12.31
N CYS A 290 6.89 22.69 11.88
CA CYS A 290 7.84 21.72 12.44
C CYS A 290 9.32 22.15 12.29
N ALA A 291 9.61 23.08 11.38
CA ALA A 291 10.92 23.71 11.29
C ALA A 291 11.26 24.57 12.53
N GLU A 292 10.25 25.08 13.25
CA GLU A 292 10.42 25.95 14.42
C GLU A 292 10.21 25.23 15.75
N VAL A 293 9.30 24.25 15.81
CA VAL A 293 8.94 23.53 17.02
C VAL A 293 8.73 22.04 16.77
N PRO A 294 8.95 21.17 17.77
CA PRO A 294 8.58 19.77 17.67
C PRO A 294 7.10 19.58 17.30
N ALA A 295 6.84 18.61 16.44
CA ALA A 295 5.50 18.30 15.92
C ALA A 295 4.48 17.90 17.00
N SER A 296 4.95 17.49 18.19
CA SER A 296 4.13 17.18 19.37
C SER A 296 3.52 18.41 20.04
N ARG A 297 4.05 19.60 19.77
CA ARG A 297 3.56 20.88 20.31
C ARG A 297 2.48 21.52 19.44
N VAL A 298 2.21 20.97 18.26
CA VAL A 298 1.18 21.48 17.35
C VAL A 298 -0.06 20.61 17.54
N ALA A 299 -1.15 21.23 17.98
CA ALA A 299 -2.41 20.56 18.28
C ALA A 299 -3.51 21.02 17.34
N ALA A 300 -4.36 20.08 16.93
CA ALA A 300 -5.59 20.33 16.20
C ALA A 300 -6.75 20.52 17.18
N ARG A 301 -7.62 21.49 16.92
CA ARG A 301 -8.86 21.70 17.66
C ARG A 301 -9.99 22.03 16.72
N ASP A 302 -10.91 21.10 16.59
CA ASP A 302 -12.07 21.28 15.73
C ASP A 302 -13.12 22.17 16.41
N THR A 303 -13.72 23.08 15.64
CA THR A 303 -14.78 23.98 16.10
C THR A 303 -15.87 24.05 15.04
N GLN A 304 -17.09 24.44 15.44
CA GLN A 304 -18.23 24.51 14.53
C GLN A 304 -18.00 25.40 13.29
N THR A 305 -17.14 26.41 13.41
CA THR A 305 -16.97 27.44 12.37
C THR A 305 -15.66 27.36 11.60
N TYR A 306 -14.65 26.69 12.15
CA TYR A 306 -13.31 26.57 11.57
C TYR A 306 -12.52 25.45 12.25
N PHE A 307 -11.52 24.92 11.56
CA PHE A 307 -10.56 24.00 12.15
C PHE A 307 -9.36 24.76 12.72
N GLY A 308 -9.14 24.67 14.02
CA GLY A 308 -8.09 25.40 14.73
C GLY A 308 -6.76 24.64 14.78
N VAL A 309 -5.66 25.34 14.51
CA VAL A 309 -4.30 24.83 14.72
C VAL A 309 -3.63 25.68 15.81
N LEU A 310 -3.25 25.04 16.92
CA LEU A 310 -2.79 25.70 18.14
C LEU A 310 -1.38 25.23 18.52
N LEU A 311 -0.60 26.13 19.12
CA LEU A 311 0.65 25.75 19.78
C LEU A 311 0.36 25.38 21.25
N ASP A 312 0.94 24.28 21.71
CA ASP A 312 0.82 23.73 23.07
C ASP A 312 -0.63 23.46 23.52
N ASP A 313 -1.54 23.16 22.58
CA ASP A 313 -3.00 23.06 22.82
C ASP A 313 -3.57 24.24 23.61
N ASN A 314 -3.06 25.46 23.33
CA ASN A 314 -3.42 26.66 24.06
C ASN A 314 -4.17 27.66 23.18
N ASN A 315 -5.41 27.97 23.54
CA ASN A 315 -6.26 28.93 22.81
C ASN A 315 -5.68 30.36 22.76
N ARG A 316 -4.68 30.69 23.60
CA ARG A 316 -3.95 31.98 23.55
C ARG A 316 -2.75 31.98 22.60
N LYS A 317 -2.45 30.84 21.98
CA LYS A 317 -1.37 30.64 21.00
C LYS A 317 -1.88 30.03 19.69
N PRO A 318 -2.85 30.65 18.99
CA PRO A 318 -3.30 30.14 17.71
C PRO A 318 -2.20 30.31 16.64
N ILE A 319 -1.97 29.25 15.86
CA ILE A 319 -1.04 29.22 14.73
C ILE A 319 -1.79 29.55 13.44
N ALA A 320 -2.93 28.88 13.23
CA ALA A 320 -3.78 29.09 12.06
C ALA A 320 -5.25 28.72 12.36
N ARG A 321 -6.16 29.23 11.52
CA ARG A 321 -7.55 28.78 11.44
C ARG A 321 -7.88 28.40 10.00
N LEU A 322 -8.40 27.20 9.79
CA LEU A 322 -8.80 26.73 8.46
C LEU A 322 -10.31 26.91 8.31
N TRP A 323 -10.72 27.83 7.42
CA TRP A 323 -12.12 28.13 7.17
C TRP A 323 -12.58 27.39 5.91
N PHE A 324 -12.74 26.08 6.00
CA PHE A 324 -13.07 25.22 4.84
C PHE A 324 -14.57 24.92 4.72
N ASN A 325 -15.35 25.26 5.74
CA ASN A 325 -16.79 24.97 5.84
C ASN A 325 -17.67 25.85 4.92
N ARG A 326 -17.10 26.55 3.94
CA ARG A 326 -17.80 27.46 3.01
C ARG A 326 -17.30 27.26 1.58
N SER A 327 -18.10 27.70 0.61
CA SER A 327 -17.77 27.64 -0.83
C SER A 327 -16.46 28.34 -1.21
N LYS A 328 -16.06 29.38 -0.45
CA LYS A 328 -14.73 30.00 -0.53
C LYS A 328 -13.94 29.63 0.72
N LYS A 329 -12.73 29.09 0.52
CA LYS A 329 -11.83 28.65 1.58
C LYS A 329 -10.90 29.78 1.99
N TYR A 330 -10.57 29.84 3.28
CA TYR A 330 -9.62 30.83 3.79
C TYR A 330 -8.64 30.21 4.79
N LEU A 331 -7.40 30.66 4.72
CA LEU A 331 -6.40 30.47 5.77
C LEU A 331 -6.39 31.71 6.67
N GLY A 332 -6.77 31.53 7.94
CA GLY A 332 -6.62 32.54 8.98
C GLY A 332 -5.21 32.54 9.55
N VAL A 333 -4.46 33.63 9.35
CA VAL A 333 -3.11 33.86 9.91
C VAL A 333 -3.13 35.00 10.94
N PHE A 334 -2.17 35.03 11.85
CA PHE A 334 -2.15 35.99 12.96
C PHE A 334 -0.94 36.94 12.90
N ASP A 335 -1.18 38.21 13.22
CA ASP A 335 -0.13 39.23 13.33
C ASP A 335 0.46 39.33 14.76
N GLU A 336 1.30 40.35 15.00
CA GLU A 336 1.95 40.60 16.31
C GLU A 336 0.96 40.95 17.42
N ASN A 337 -0.17 41.54 17.04
CA ASN A 337 -1.24 41.90 17.95
C ASN A 337 -2.27 40.77 18.11
N LYS A 338 -2.01 39.59 17.54
CA LYS A 338 -2.90 38.42 17.49
C LYS A 338 -4.20 38.69 16.75
N VAL A 339 -4.20 39.64 15.82
CA VAL A 339 -5.33 39.92 14.94
C VAL A 339 -5.30 38.92 13.78
N GLU A 340 -6.45 38.31 13.51
CA GLU A 340 -6.59 37.34 12.43
C GLU A 340 -6.82 38.03 11.08
N THR A 341 -6.05 37.63 10.06
CA THR A 341 -6.30 37.97 8.66
C THR A 341 -6.68 36.71 7.89
N ARG A 342 -7.79 36.75 7.13
CA ARG A 342 -8.26 35.64 6.30
C ARG A 342 -7.74 35.77 4.89
N LEU A 343 -6.84 34.89 4.50
CA LEU A 343 -6.26 34.83 3.16
C LEU A 343 -7.05 33.83 2.32
N PRO A 344 -7.64 34.23 1.18
CA PRO A 344 -8.38 33.32 0.32
C PRO A 344 -7.44 32.28 -0.27
N ILE A 345 -7.85 31.02 -0.24
CA ILE A 345 -7.12 29.91 -0.86
C ILE A 345 -8.07 29.12 -1.75
N SER A 346 -7.55 28.56 -2.85
CA SER A 346 -8.31 27.75 -3.80
C SER A 346 -8.19 26.27 -3.48
N THR A 347 -6.97 25.82 -3.15
CA THR A 347 -6.69 24.46 -2.66
C THR A 347 -5.98 24.49 -1.31
N VAL A 348 -5.91 23.35 -0.63
CA VAL A 348 -5.21 23.23 0.66
C VAL A 348 -3.70 23.44 0.50
N GLU A 349 -3.14 23.14 -0.68
CA GLU A 349 -1.71 23.33 -0.98
C GLU A 349 -1.31 24.81 -1.01
N ASP A 350 -2.23 25.72 -1.30
CA ASP A 350 -1.98 27.16 -1.26
C ASP A 350 -1.50 27.64 0.13
N ILE A 351 -1.73 26.86 1.20
CA ILE A 351 -1.17 27.12 2.53
C ILE A 351 0.37 27.24 2.49
N TYR A 352 1.06 26.50 1.61
CA TYR A 352 2.51 26.60 1.44
C TYR A 352 2.98 27.99 1.01
N GLN A 353 2.16 28.74 0.27
CA GLN A 353 2.45 30.12 -0.15
C GLN A 353 2.46 31.09 1.05
N HIS A 354 1.92 30.67 2.20
CA HIS A 354 1.86 31.45 3.43
C HIS A 354 2.76 30.87 4.54
N ALA A 355 3.72 30.02 4.18
CA ALA A 355 4.60 29.34 5.13
C ALA A 355 5.33 30.31 6.07
N ASP A 356 5.80 31.45 5.56
CA ASP A 356 6.51 32.45 6.35
C ASP A 356 5.61 33.08 7.42
N HIS A 357 4.32 33.32 7.13
CA HIS A 357 3.37 33.82 8.13
C HIS A 357 3.19 32.82 9.29
N LEU A 358 3.08 31.53 8.96
CA LEU A 358 2.89 30.46 9.95
C LEU A 358 4.14 30.26 10.82
N ARG A 359 5.33 30.25 10.22
CA ARG A 359 6.61 30.15 10.94
C ARG A 359 6.85 31.37 11.83
N ASN A 360 6.61 32.58 11.33
CA ASN A 360 6.74 33.81 12.11
C ASN A 360 5.77 33.83 13.31
N THR A 361 4.55 33.33 13.14
CA THR A 361 3.57 33.20 14.23
C THR A 361 4.10 32.29 15.35
N VAL A 362 4.68 31.14 15.00
CA VAL A 362 5.26 30.22 15.98
C VAL A 362 6.53 30.77 16.61
N ALA A 363 7.42 31.39 15.83
CA ALA A 363 8.66 32.00 16.32
C ALA A 363 8.39 33.04 17.42
N ARG A 364 7.34 33.87 17.25
CA ARG A 364 6.88 34.84 18.26
C ARG A 364 6.47 34.18 19.58
N TYR A 365 5.80 33.03 19.53
CA TYR A 365 5.39 32.31 20.75
C TYR A 365 6.55 31.60 21.47
N VAL A 366 7.62 31.27 20.76
CA VAL A 366 8.80 30.58 21.28
C VAL A 366 9.90 31.56 21.70
N GLY A 367 9.78 32.85 21.32
CA GLY A 367 10.71 33.92 21.71
C GLY A 367 12.00 33.94 20.90
N ARG A 368 12.00 33.45 19.64
CA ARG A 368 13.15 33.56 18.74
C ARG A 368 13.16 34.92 18.02
N PRO A 369 14.31 35.61 17.87
CA PRO A 369 14.39 36.79 17.02
C PRO A 369 14.21 36.40 15.55
N GLN A 370 13.55 37.29 14.79
CA GLN A 370 13.22 37.12 13.37
C GLN A 370 14.49 36.87 12.53
N ALA A 371 14.48 35.87 11.64
CA ALA A 371 15.48 35.77 10.59
C ALA A 371 15.22 36.88 9.57
N ALA A 372 16.14 37.83 9.44
CA ALA A 372 16.08 38.90 8.45
C ALA A 372 16.07 38.30 7.04
N GLY A 373 15.12 38.74 6.21
CA GLY A 373 15.10 38.42 4.77
C GLY A 373 16.37 38.90 4.06
N PRO A 374 16.65 38.39 2.85
CA PRO A 374 17.89 38.69 2.14
C PRO A 374 18.03 40.19 1.89
N GLU A 375 19.16 40.77 2.30
CA GLU A 375 19.52 42.16 2.02
C GLU A 375 19.50 42.45 0.51
N PRO A 376 19.03 43.64 0.08
CA PRO A 376 19.11 44.03 -1.32
C PRO A 376 20.58 44.22 -1.70
N VAL A 377 21.01 43.48 -2.72
CA VAL A 377 22.34 43.59 -3.33
C VAL A 377 22.55 45.03 -3.81
N ALA A 378 23.56 45.71 -3.26
CA ALA A 378 23.94 47.06 -3.64
C ALA A 378 24.39 47.12 -5.11
N PRO A 379 24.08 48.20 -5.85
CA PRO A 379 24.48 48.32 -7.25
C PRO A 379 26.00 48.52 -7.36
N SER A 380 26.63 47.69 -8.20
CA SER A 380 28.04 47.80 -8.59
C SER A 380 28.29 49.14 -9.27
N GLN A 381 29.18 49.98 -8.70
CA GLN A 381 29.69 51.17 -9.37
C GLN A 381 30.66 50.80 -10.49
N PRO A 382 30.71 51.59 -11.59
CA PRO A 382 31.60 51.35 -12.71
C PRO A 382 33.01 51.86 -12.39
N THR A 383 34.01 50.98 -12.47
CA THR A 383 35.41 51.42 -12.55
C THR A 383 35.71 51.83 -13.98
N GLY A 384 35.75 53.15 -14.19
CA GLY A 384 36.25 53.76 -15.42
C GLY A 384 37.78 53.81 -15.48
N THR A 385 38.24 53.83 -16.74
CA THR A 385 39.48 54.41 -17.30
C THR A 385 40.82 53.78 -16.93
N TRP A 386 41.57 53.30 -17.92
CA TRP A 386 42.36 54.15 -18.84
C TRP A 386 42.19 53.73 -20.30
#